data_AF-A0A372QZY3-F1
#
_entry.id   AF-A0A372QZY3-F1
#
_cell.length_a   1.000
_cell.length_b   1.000
_cell.length_c   1.000
_cell.angle_alpha   90.00
_cell.angle_beta   90.00
_cell.angle_gamma   90.00
#
_symmetry.space_group_name_H-M   'P 1'
#
loop_
_entity.id
_entity.type
_entity.pdbx_description
1 polymer ?
#
loop_
_entity_poly.entity_id
_entity_poly.type
_entity_poly.pdbx_seq_one_letter_code
_entity_poly.pdbx_strand_id
1 'polypeptide(L)'
;MSILPKYIISNFSQTKKWPPNSKEIYKKANGGYMLRDISKPLKVLPIHAKLQTKKNYSSNLYYCANTKKENLTLSSWIPLLPDHCVIRKFGNLYVRLEIQSNNEKSLTYNWKIYEDMEISQMIYSETNNDFFVSMKKYIKLLEEISIPDILELCDPNIIQDLQARVKSVYPNIFSDMIVKTKSQKKKSQN
;
A
#
# COMPACT_ATOMS: atom_id res chain seq x y z
N MET A 1 39.60 -0.57 -21.69
CA MET A 1 38.33 -0.78 -22.42
C MET A 1 37.52 -1.80 -21.66
N SER A 2 36.56 -1.34 -20.85
CA SER A 2 35.70 -2.18 -20.01
C SER A 2 34.39 -2.44 -20.73
N ILE A 3 34.21 -3.68 -21.19
CA ILE A 3 32.95 -4.16 -21.77
C ILE A 3 32.06 -4.58 -20.58
N LEU A 4 31.04 -3.77 -20.29
CA LEU A 4 29.98 -4.14 -19.35
C LEU A 4 29.06 -5.19 -20.01
N PRO A 5 28.64 -6.26 -19.31
CA PRO A 5 27.72 -7.23 -19.88
C PRO A 5 26.31 -6.62 -20.01
N LYS A 6 25.77 -6.69 -21.23
CA LYS A 6 24.35 -6.48 -21.52
C LYS A 6 23.54 -7.59 -20.83
N TYR A 7 22.85 -7.28 -19.74
CA TYR A 7 21.83 -8.19 -19.21
C TYR A 7 20.45 -7.84 -19.77
N ILE A 8 20.09 -8.67 -20.74
CA ILE A 8 18.77 -9.10 -21.21
C ILE A 8 17.60 -8.54 -20.40
N ILE A 9 16.82 -7.67 -21.05
CA ILE A 9 15.45 -7.35 -20.69
C ILE A 9 14.65 -8.65 -20.88
N SER A 10 14.26 -9.32 -19.79
CA SER A 10 13.33 -10.45 -19.91
C SER A 10 11.95 -9.91 -20.25
N ASN A 11 11.52 -10.18 -21.48
CA ASN A 11 10.15 -9.97 -21.92
C ASN A 11 9.22 -10.75 -20.99
N PHE A 12 8.46 -10.03 -20.16
CA PHE A 12 7.43 -10.59 -19.29
C PHE A 12 6.29 -11.12 -20.16
N SER A 13 6.43 -12.37 -20.62
CA SER A 13 5.38 -13.07 -21.34
C SER A 13 4.29 -13.44 -20.33
N GLN A 14 3.03 -13.11 -20.65
CA GLN A 14 1.83 -13.39 -19.86
C GLN A 14 1.51 -14.90 -19.73
N THR A 15 2.49 -15.80 -19.79
CA THR A 15 2.32 -17.24 -19.96
C THR A 15 2.77 -18.09 -18.77
N LYS A 16 2.91 -17.53 -17.57
CA LYS A 16 2.97 -18.34 -16.34
C LYS A 16 1.70 -18.14 -15.52
N LYS A 17 0.85 -19.18 -15.55
CA LYS A 17 -0.34 -19.27 -14.70
C LYS A 17 0.08 -19.34 -13.23
N TRP A 18 -0.16 -18.26 -12.52
CA TRP A 18 -0.25 -18.22 -11.07
C TRP A 18 -1.36 -19.19 -10.60
N PRO A 19 -1.31 -19.73 -9.37
CA PRO A 19 -2.46 -20.45 -8.82
C PRO A 19 -3.70 -19.55 -8.97
N PRO A 20 -4.76 -20.04 -9.64
CA PRO A 20 -5.86 -19.20 -10.05
C PRO A 20 -6.65 -18.80 -8.80
N ASN A 21 -7.09 -17.54 -8.75
CA ASN A 21 -8.17 -17.03 -7.89
C ASN A 21 -7.82 -16.34 -6.56
N SER A 22 -6.55 -16.22 -6.16
CA SER A 22 -6.20 -15.57 -4.88
C SER A 22 -5.26 -14.36 -4.98
N LYS A 23 -4.87 -13.94 -6.19
CA LYS A 23 -3.97 -12.79 -6.38
C LYS A 23 -4.40 -11.91 -7.55
N GLU A 24 -4.37 -10.60 -7.35
CA GLU A 24 -4.57 -9.59 -8.38
C GLU A 24 -3.23 -8.99 -8.80
N ILE A 25 -3.03 -8.74 -10.10
CA ILE A 25 -1.79 -8.19 -10.64
C ILE A 25 -2.01 -6.73 -11.03
N TYR A 26 -1.18 -5.83 -10.49
CA TYR A 26 -1.19 -4.42 -10.83
C TYR A 26 0.12 -4.04 -11.53
N LYS A 27 -0.01 -3.44 -12.70
CA LYS A 27 1.14 -2.95 -13.49
C LYS A 27 1.42 -1.49 -13.15
N LYS A 28 2.65 -1.20 -12.76
CA LYS A 28 3.11 0.14 -12.44
C LYS A 28 3.52 0.91 -13.69
N ALA A 29 3.45 2.24 -13.65
CA ALA A 29 3.84 3.11 -14.76
C ALA A 29 5.32 2.93 -15.17
N ASN A 30 6.19 2.56 -14.23
CA ASN A 30 7.60 2.27 -14.50
C ASN A 30 7.87 0.85 -15.06
N GLY A 31 6.81 0.12 -15.46
CA GLY A 31 6.90 -1.24 -15.99
C GLY A 31 7.06 -2.34 -14.93
N GLY A 32 7.18 -1.98 -13.65
CA GLY A 32 7.16 -2.93 -12.55
C GLY A 32 5.77 -3.55 -12.33
N TYR A 33 5.73 -4.64 -11.56
CA TYR A 33 4.49 -5.30 -11.15
C TYR A 33 4.40 -5.39 -9.63
N MET A 34 3.17 -5.37 -9.14
CA MET A 34 2.81 -5.69 -7.76
C MET A 34 1.70 -6.74 -7.79
N LEU A 35 1.77 -7.70 -6.87
CA LEU A 35 0.71 -8.68 -6.66
C LEU A 35 -0.01 -8.34 -5.37
N ARG A 36 -1.33 -8.27 -5.39
CA ARG A 36 -2.15 -8.15 -4.19
C ARG A 36 -2.70 -9.52 -3.88
N ASP A 37 -2.45 -10.00 -2.67
CA ASP A 37 -3.00 -11.26 -2.19
C ASP A 37 -4.43 -10.99 -1.65
N ILE A 38 -5.40 -11.57 -2.33
CA ILE A 38 -6.84 -11.47 -2.02
C ILE A 38 -7.39 -12.79 -1.45
N SER A 39 -6.51 -13.73 -1.08
CA SER A 39 -6.91 -15.00 -0.44
C SER A 39 -7.69 -14.80 0.86
N LYS A 40 -7.41 -13.70 1.57
CA LYS A 40 -8.07 -13.33 2.81
C LYS A 40 -8.93 -12.08 2.58
N PRO A 41 -10.17 -12.06 3.09
CA PRO A 41 -10.98 -10.86 3.03
C PRO A 41 -10.39 -9.79 3.96
N LEU A 42 -10.36 -8.55 3.48
CA LEU A 42 -10.00 -7.41 4.30
C LEU A 42 -10.97 -7.24 5.47
N LYS A 43 -10.43 -6.92 6.65
CA LYS A 43 -11.24 -6.73 7.86
C LYS A 43 -11.36 -5.26 8.24
N VAL A 44 -12.59 -4.82 8.49
CA VAL A 44 -12.84 -3.50 9.09
C VAL A 44 -13.03 -3.68 10.59
N LEU A 45 -12.03 -3.25 11.35
CA LEU A 45 -12.04 -3.29 12.82
C LEU A 45 -12.81 -2.11 13.45
N PRO A 46 -13.33 -2.24 14.69
CA PRO A 46 -13.96 -1.14 15.45
C PRO A 46 -13.10 0.12 15.58
N ILE A 47 -11.78 -0.04 15.65
CA ILE A 47 -10.84 1.08 15.73
C ILE A 47 -10.86 1.98 14.48
N HIS A 48 -11.38 1.51 13.34
CA HIS A 48 -11.59 2.34 12.15
C HIS A 48 -12.78 3.28 12.27
N ALA A 49 -13.66 3.15 13.27
CA ALA A 49 -14.84 4.01 13.42
C ALA A 49 -14.50 5.51 13.60
N LYS A 50 -13.24 5.84 13.88
CA LYS A 50 -12.78 7.23 14.04
C LYS A 50 -11.58 7.49 13.12
N LEU A 51 -11.71 8.52 12.29
CA LEU A 51 -10.62 9.01 11.48
C LEU A 51 -9.59 9.72 12.38
N GLN A 52 -8.43 9.09 12.57
CA GLN A 52 -7.34 9.69 13.34
C GLN A 52 -6.48 10.54 12.40
N THR A 53 -6.54 11.86 12.57
CA THR A 53 -5.82 12.82 11.72
C THR A 53 -4.49 13.32 12.32
N LYS A 54 -4.13 12.85 13.53
CA LYS A 54 -2.90 13.26 14.23
C LYS A 54 -1.67 12.49 13.69
N LYS A 55 -0.51 13.16 13.61
CA LYS A 55 0.75 12.65 13.04
C LYS A 55 1.50 11.63 13.94
N ASN A 56 0.87 10.56 14.41
CA ASN A 56 1.61 9.49 15.14
C ASN A 56 1.88 8.29 14.25
N TYR A 57 3.12 8.19 13.76
CA TYR A 57 3.52 7.41 12.60
C TYR A 57 3.37 5.87 12.70
N SER A 58 3.36 5.28 13.90
CA SER A 58 3.40 3.81 14.06
C SER A 58 2.06 3.16 14.43
N SER A 59 1.04 3.95 14.79
CA SER A 59 -0.30 3.45 15.18
C SER A 59 -1.43 4.01 14.33
N ASN A 60 -1.10 4.81 13.31
CA ASN A 60 -2.09 5.41 12.44
C ASN A 60 -2.85 4.34 11.65
N LEU A 61 -4.17 4.36 11.81
CA LEU A 61 -5.11 3.47 11.10
C LEU A 61 -5.46 4.00 9.71
N TYR A 62 -5.05 5.23 9.44
CA TYR A 62 -5.31 5.93 8.19
C TYR A 62 -4.03 6.60 7.71
N TYR A 63 -3.75 6.41 6.43
CA TYR A 63 -2.66 7.08 5.74
C TYR A 63 -3.22 8.25 4.92
N CYS A 64 -2.58 9.43 4.97
CA CYS A 64 -2.99 10.57 4.15
C CYS A 64 -2.17 10.61 2.85
N ALA A 65 -2.76 10.21 1.72
CA ALA A 65 -2.10 10.32 0.42
C ALA A 65 -2.36 11.67 -0.23
N ASN A 66 -1.28 12.33 -0.64
CA ASN A 66 -1.34 13.50 -1.50
C ASN A 66 -1.22 13.05 -2.96
N THR A 67 -2.33 12.67 -3.58
CA THR A 67 -2.31 12.34 -5.01
C THR A 67 -2.20 13.64 -5.82
N LYS A 68 -1.07 13.84 -6.50
CA LYS A 68 -0.92 14.88 -7.51
C LYS A 68 -1.64 14.43 -8.78
N LYS A 69 -2.97 14.55 -8.82
CA LYS A 69 -3.70 14.53 -10.08
C LYS A 69 -4.16 15.95 -10.37
N GLU A 70 -3.81 16.44 -11.54
CA GLU A 70 -3.98 17.82 -11.97
C GLU A 70 -5.39 18.33 -11.63
N ASN A 71 -5.42 19.43 -10.89
CA ASN A 71 -6.57 20.25 -10.47
C ASN A 71 -7.37 19.86 -9.22
N LEU A 72 -7.11 18.74 -8.53
CA LEU A 72 -7.66 18.52 -7.19
C LEU A 72 -6.65 17.73 -6.33
N THR A 73 -5.93 18.43 -5.45
CA THR A 73 -5.31 17.81 -4.27
C THR A 73 -6.40 17.37 -3.31
N LEU A 74 -7.10 16.27 -3.61
CA LEU A 74 -7.81 15.53 -2.57
C LEU A 74 -6.76 14.76 -1.79
N SER A 75 -6.37 15.29 -0.63
CA SER A 75 -5.77 14.47 0.42
C SER A 75 -6.78 13.38 0.78
N SER A 76 -6.64 12.22 0.18
CA SER A 76 -7.51 11.07 0.43
C SER A 76 -6.92 10.33 1.60
N TRP A 77 -7.66 10.24 2.70
CA TRP A 77 -7.28 9.34 3.76
C TRP A 77 -7.63 7.92 3.34
N ILE A 78 -6.66 7.04 3.50
CA ILE A 78 -6.69 5.66 3.05
C ILE A 78 -6.64 4.79 4.30
N PRO A 79 -7.68 3.98 4.57
CA PRO A 79 -7.67 3.11 5.72
C PRO A 79 -6.65 1.98 5.52
N LEU A 80 -5.87 1.71 6.57
CA LEU A 80 -4.95 0.57 6.63
C LEU A 80 -5.69 -0.63 7.21
N LEU A 81 -6.12 -1.55 6.35
CA LEU A 81 -6.97 -2.67 6.76
C LEU A 81 -6.13 -3.94 7.00
N PRO A 82 -6.38 -4.67 8.11
CA PRO A 82 -5.85 -6.02 8.28
C PRO A 82 -6.17 -6.94 7.11
N ASP A 83 -5.27 -7.89 6.91
CA ASP A 83 -5.25 -8.83 5.79
C ASP A 83 -4.96 -8.17 4.42
N HIS A 84 -4.73 -6.85 4.36
CA HIS A 84 -4.16 -6.23 3.16
C HIS A 84 -2.75 -6.73 2.96
N CYS A 85 -2.56 -7.49 1.89
CA CYS A 85 -1.30 -8.14 1.60
C CYS A 85 -0.85 -7.87 0.17
N VAL A 86 0.41 -7.47 0.03
CA VAL A 86 1.05 -7.19 -1.26
C VAL A 86 2.38 -7.93 -1.36
N ILE A 87 2.73 -8.36 -2.56
CA ILE A 87 4.03 -8.94 -2.89
C ILE A 87 4.68 -8.06 -3.94
N ARG A 88 5.92 -7.63 -3.65
CA ARG A 88 6.67 -6.73 -4.52
C ARG A 88 8.12 -7.17 -4.64
N LYS A 89 8.70 -6.94 -5.81
CA LYS A 89 10.11 -7.20 -6.09
C LYS A 89 10.96 -5.98 -5.71
N PHE A 90 12.04 -6.21 -4.97
CA PHE A 90 13.06 -5.22 -4.63
C PHE A 90 14.44 -5.80 -5.00
N GLY A 91 15.06 -5.26 -6.05
CA GLY A 91 16.27 -5.87 -6.63
C GLY A 91 15.98 -7.30 -7.08
N ASN A 92 16.72 -8.27 -6.53
CA ASN A 92 16.53 -9.70 -6.82
C ASN A 92 15.61 -10.41 -5.81
N LEU A 93 15.12 -9.71 -4.79
CA LEU A 93 14.31 -10.29 -3.72
C LEU A 93 12.83 -10.00 -3.92
N TYR A 94 12.00 -10.92 -3.47
CA TYR A 94 10.56 -10.74 -3.38
C TYR A 94 10.16 -10.54 -1.94
N VAL A 95 9.32 -9.55 -1.68
CA VAL A 95 8.88 -9.20 -0.34
C VAL A 95 7.38 -9.28 -0.29
N ARG A 96 6.87 -10.14 0.60
CA ARG A 96 5.46 -10.20 0.97
C ARG A 96 5.25 -9.33 2.20
N LEU A 97 4.27 -8.46 2.13
CA LEU A 97 3.92 -7.48 3.16
C LEU A 97 2.47 -7.70 3.53
N GLU A 98 2.16 -7.81 4.81
CA GLU A 98 0.81 -8.07 5.31
C GLU A 98 0.54 -7.18 6.51
N ILE A 99 -0.57 -6.44 6.45
CA ILE A 99 -1.11 -5.71 7.61
C ILE A 99 -1.87 -6.72 8.47
N GLN A 100 -1.57 -6.75 9.76
CA GLN A 100 -2.19 -7.63 10.73
C GLN A 100 -2.88 -6.82 11.82
N SER A 101 -3.94 -7.39 12.38
CA SER A 101 -4.59 -6.85 13.57
C SER A 101 -3.89 -7.36 14.82
N ASN A 102 -3.55 -6.47 15.75
CA ASN A 102 -3.09 -6.83 17.08
C ASN A 102 -4.21 -6.55 18.09
N ASN A 103 -4.89 -7.63 18.52
CA ASN A 103 -6.00 -7.60 19.47
C ASN A 103 -7.13 -6.61 19.11
N GLU A 104 -7.35 -6.39 17.81
CA GLU A 104 -8.29 -5.40 17.24
C GLU A 104 -8.09 -3.95 17.70
N LYS A 105 -7.04 -3.67 18.46
CA LYS A 105 -6.75 -2.36 19.07
C LYS A 105 -5.69 -1.57 18.31
N SER A 106 -4.83 -2.28 17.59
CA SER A 106 -3.73 -1.69 16.82
C SER A 106 -3.40 -2.54 15.60
N LEU A 107 -2.58 -1.99 14.70
CA LEU A 107 -2.06 -2.68 13.55
C LEU A 107 -0.60 -3.07 13.80
N THR A 108 -0.24 -4.27 13.37
CA THR A 108 1.14 -4.76 13.23
C THR A 108 1.41 -5.01 11.76
N TYR A 109 2.68 -4.94 11.35
CA TYR A 109 3.08 -5.18 9.97
C TYR A 109 3.99 -6.40 9.95
N ASN A 110 3.55 -7.45 9.25
CA ASN A 110 4.37 -8.61 8.99
C ASN A 110 4.99 -8.48 7.59
N TRP A 111 6.28 -8.75 7.49
CA TRP A 111 6.95 -8.80 6.21
C TRP A 111 7.87 -10.01 6.13
N LYS A 112 7.96 -10.57 4.93
CA LYS A 112 8.71 -11.79 4.63
C LYS A 112 9.47 -11.62 3.32
N ILE A 113 10.71 -12.08 3.29
CA ILE A 113 11.59 -12.03 2.13
C ILE A 113 11.75 -13.42 1.53
N TYR A 114 11.73 -13.48 0.21
CA TYR A 114 11.85 -14.69 -0.61
C TYR A 114 12.83 -14.45 -1.75
N GLU A 115 13.50 -15.52 -2.19
CA GLU A 115 14.39 -15.49 -3.37
C GLU A 115 13.59 -15.56 -4.68
N ASP A 116 12.44 -16.22 -4.65
CA ASP A 116 11.62 -16.52 -5.81
C ASP A 116 10.21 -15.89 -5.72
N MET A 117 9.58 -15.77 -6.89
CA MET A 117 8.23 -15.20 -7.01
C MET A 117 7.13 -16.19 -6.61
N GLU A 118 7.45 -17.49 -6.55
CA GLU A 118 6.53 -18.56 -6.13
C GLU A 118 6.34 -18.56 -4.60
N ILE A 119 7.14 -17.76 -3.88
CA ILE A 119 7.10 -17.61 -2.42
C ILE A 119 7.43 -18.96 -1.77
N SER A 120 8.35 -19.71 -2.40
CA SER A 120 8.63 -21.09 -2.02
C SER A 120 9.62 -21.18 -0.85
N GLN A 121 10.67 -20.34 -0.87
CA GLN A 121 11.73 -20.35 0.14
C GLN A 121 11.82 -19.00 0.85
N MET A 122 11.39 -18.98 2.12
CA MET A 122 11.48 -17.80 2.97
C MET A 122 12.92 -17.64 3.49
N ILE A 123 13.52 -16.49 3.22
CA ILE A 123 14.87 -16.12 3.71
C ILE A 123 14.79 -15.53 5.11
N TYR A 124 13.79 -14.66 5.31
CA TYR A 124 13.65 -13.91 6.55
C TYR A 124 12.20 -13.45 6.74
N SER A 125 11.82 -13.23 8.00
CA SER A 125 10.53 -12.65 8.35
C SER A 125 10.62 -11.85 9.64
N GLU A 126 9.87 -10.75 9.71
CA GLU A 126 9.72 -9.97 10.94
C GLU A 126 8.27 -9.46 11.05
N THR A 127 7.83 -9.24 12.29
CA THR A 127 6.60 -8.52 12.59
C THR A 127 6.95 -7.33 13.47
N ASN A 128 6.56 -6.13 13.04
CA ASN A 128 6.88 -4.90 13.76
C ASN A 128 5.72 -3.89 13.68
N ASN A 129 5.58 -3.04 14.70
CA ASN A 129 4.64 -1.91 14.67
C ASN A 129 5.21 -0.75 13.84
N ASP A 130 6.53 -0.61 13.79
CA ASP A 130 7.24 0.33 12.93
C ASP A 130 7.77 -0.37 11.69
N PHE A 131 6.96 -0.30 10.64
CA PHE A 131 7.18 -1.01 9.39
C PHE A 131 8.50 -0.60 8.69
N PHE A 132 8.87 0.69 8.66
CA PHE A 132 10.04 1.15 7.88
C PHE A 132 11.34 0.87 8.59
N VAL A 133 11.34 1.05 9.91
CA VAL A 133 12.56 0.89 10.71
C VAL A 133 13.05 -0.55 10.65
N SER A 134 12.15 -1.53 10.67
CA SER A 134 12.50 -2.95 10.56
C SER A 134 12.92 -3.31 9.12
N MET A 135 12.08 -3.01 8.14
CA MET A 135 12.29 -3.44 6.75
C MET A 135 13.55 -2.83 6.10
N LYS A 136 13.84 -1.55 6.34
CA LYS A 136 15.01 -0.85 5.74
C LYS A 136 16.36 -1.46 6.15
N LYS A 137 16.42 -2.20 7.28
CA LYS A 137 17.64 -2.90 7.70
C LYS A 137 18.04 -4.02 6.74
N TYR A 138 17.07 -4.62 6.05
CA TYR A 138 17.25 -5.84 5.27
C TYR A 138 17.22 -5.61 3.76
N ILE A 139 16.50 -4.58 3.31
CA ILE A 139 16.37 -4.27 1.89
C ILE A 139 17.06 -2.94 1.63
N LYS A 140 18.14 -2.98 0.84
CA LYS A 140 18.75 -1.76 0.28
C LYS A 140 17.80 -1.18 -0.76
N LEU A 141 17.03 -0.18 -0.35
CA LEU A 141 16.20 0.60 -1.26
C LEU A 141 17.12 1.57 -2.00
N LEU A 142 17.17 1.49 -3.33
CA LEU A 142 17.96 2.41 -4.17
C LEU A 142 17.34 3.82 -4.25
N GLU A 143 16.06 3.94 -3.87
CA GLU A 143 15.29 5.19 -3.85
C GLU A 143 14.58 5.34 -2.48
N GLU A 144 14.21 6.56 -2.11
CA GLU A 144 13.31 6.79 -0.96
C GLU A 144 11.91 6.27 -1.31
N ILE A 145 11.59 5.04 -0.92
CA ILE A 145 10.26 4.47 -1.15
C ILE A 145 9.36 4.78 0.05
N SER A 146 8.23 5.42 -0.21
CA SER A 146 7.25 5.83 0.81
C SER A 146 6.29 4.69 1.20
N ILE A 147 5.59 4.82 2.35
CA ILE A 147 4.51 3.90 2.78
C ILE A 147 3.53 3.60 1.65
N PRO A 148 2.94 4.61 1.00
CA PRO A 148 2.02 4.40 -0.10
C PRO A 148 2.61 3.65 -1.24
N ASP A 149 3.87 3.92 -1.58
CA ASP A 149 4.47 3.28 -2.73
C ASP A 149 4.71 1.79 -2.45
N ILE A 150 5.12 1.44 -1.23
CA ILE A 150 5.35 0.04 -0.85
C ILE A 150 4.03 -0.75 -0.79
N LEU A 151 2.99 -0.17 -0.19
CA LEU A 151 1.67 -0.81 -0.01
C LEU A 151 0.70 -0.56 -1.18
N GLU A 152 1.17 0.12 -2.23
CA GLU A 152 0.43 0.60 -3.40
C GLU A 152 -0.81 1.45 -3.06
N LEU A 153 -0.76 2.21 -1.96
CA LEU A 153 -1.77 3.20 -1.57
C LEU A 153 -1.68 4.48 -2.43
N CYS A 154 -1.15 4.37 -3.64
CA CYS A 154 -1.13 5.39 -4.69
C CYS A 154 -2.06 5.02 -5.85
N ASP A 155 -2.48 3.75 -5.97
CA ASP A 155 -3.41 3.31 -7.03
C ASP A 155 -4.86 3.71 -6.68
N PRO A 156 -5.55 4.48 -7.54
CA PRO A 156 -6.91 4.93 -7.25
C PRO A 156 -7.92 3.81 -7.01
N ASN A 157 -7.78 2.66 -7.69
CA ASN A 157 -8.71 1.53 -7.53
C ASN A 157 -8.52 0.87 -6.16
N ILE A 158 -7.26 0.69 -5.73
CA ILE A 158 -6.95 0.17 -4.38
C ILE A 158 -7.48 1.13 -3.32
N ILE A 159 -7.24 2.43 -3.50
CA ILE A 159 -7.74 3.47 -2.58
C ILE A 159 -9.27 3.41 -2.46
N GLN A 160 -9.97 3.35 -3.60
CA GLN A 160 -11.43 3.30 -3.63
C GLN A 160 -11.98 2.02 -2.99
N ASP A 161 -11.39 0.86 -3.25
CA ASP A 161 -11.78 -0.42 -2.62
C ASP A 161 -11.64 -0.36 -1.10
N LEU A 162 -10.49 0.11 -0.60
CA LEU A 162 -10.23 0.25 0.84
C LEU A 162 -11.22 1.23 1.50
N GLN A 163 -11.47 2.37 0.87
CA GLN A 163 -12.44 3.36 1.37
C GLN A 163 -13.88 2.83 1.35
N ALA A 164 -14.29 2.14 0.28
CA ALA A 164 -15.63 1.58 0.15
C ALA A 164 -15.92 0.57 1.26
N ARG A 165 -14.95 -0.28 1.62
CA ARG A 165 -15.09 -1.25 2.71
C ARG A 165 -15.35 -0.58 4.05
N VAL A 166 -14.59 0.46 4.39
CA VAL A 166 -14.82 1.19 5.65
C VAL A 166 -16.15 1.95 5.60
N LYS A 167 -16.50 2.59 4.47
CA LYS A 167 -17.80 3.27 4.31
C LYS A 167 -18.99 2.33 4.45
N SER A 168 -18.87 1.08 4.02
CA SER A 168 -19.92 0.08 4.19
C SER A 168 -20.26 -0.19 5.65
N VAL A 169 -19.31 0.00 6.58
CA VAL A 169 -19.49 -0.20 8.02
C VAL A 169 -19.71 1.12 8.74
N TYR A 170 -19.04 2.18 8.30
CA TYR A 170 -19.06 3.53 8.87
C TYR A 170 -19.33 4.58 7.76
N PRO A 171 -20.60 4.75 7.32
CA PRO A 171 -20.94 5.55 6.13
C PRO A 171 -20.44 7.00 6.13
N ASN A 172 -20.35 7.61 7.32
CA ASN A 172 -20.01 9.03 7.48
C ASN A 172 -18.52 9.30 7.80
N ILE A 173 -17.67 8.27 7.82
CA ILE A 173 -16.28 8.36 8.31
C ILE A 173 -15.40 9.36 7.53
N PHE A 174 -15.73 9.61 6.26
CA PHE A 174 -14.99 10.54 5.39
C PHE A 174 -15.77 11.83 5.07
N SER A 175 -16.93 12.05 5.69
CA SER A 175 -17.81 13.19 5.36
C SER A 175 -17.15 14.55 5.62
N ASP A 176 -16.29 14.64 6.64
CA ASP A 176 -15.56 15.86 7.00
C ASP A 176 -14.52 16.30 5.93
N MET A 177 -14.18 15.42 4.97
CA MET A 177 -13.25 15.76 3.88
C MET A 177 -13.91 16.52 2.74
N ILE A 178 -15.21 16.30 2.53
CA ILE A 178 -15.98 16.91 1.45
C ILE A 178 -16.14 18.43 1.70
N VAL A 179 -16.08 18.87 2.96
CA VAL A 179 -16.33 20.27 3.35
C VAL A 179 -15.19 21.22 2.90
N LYS A 180 -13.96 20.73 2.66
CA LYS A 180 -12.84 21.61 2.26
C LYS A 180 -12.78 21.98 0.77
N THR A 181 -13.66 21.45 -0.08
CA THR A 181 -13.69 21.80 -1.53
C THR A 181 -14.67 22.92 -1.90
N LYS A 182 -15.40 23.50 -0.95
CA LYS A 182 -16.21 24.71 -1.17
C LYS A 182 -15.80 25.85 -0.22
N SER A 183 -14.66 26.47 -0.50
CA SER A 183 -14.36 27.84 -0.09
C SER A 183 -13.42 28.51 -1.10
N GLN A 184 -13.86 28.54 -2.36
CA GLN A 184 -13.50 29.60 -3.30
C GLN A 184 -14.81 30.19 -3.84
N LYS A 185 -14.84 31.53 -3.96
CA LYS A 185 -15.97 32.46 -4.21
C LYS A 185 -16.68 32.89 -2.93
N LYS A 186 -16.72 34.17 -2.53
CA LYS A 186 -16.52 35.47 -3.19
C LYS A 186 -16.33 36.53 -2.08
N LYS A 187 -15.40 37.48 -2.26
CA LYS A 187 -15.55 38.94 -2.03
C LYS A 187 -14.39 39.56 -2.85
N SER A 188 -14.55 40.13 -4.05
CA SER A 188 -15.34 41.31 -4.46
C SER A 188 -15.11 42.53 -3.57
N GLN A 189 -14.52 43.56 -4.19
CA GLN A 189 -14.35 44.96 -3.77
C GLN A 189 -13.18 45.18 -2.78
N ASN A 190 -12.22 46.06 -3.07
CA ASN A 190 -12.35 47.38 -3.71
C ASN A 190 -11.47 47.57 -4.94
#